data_AF-A0A3D5SL95-F1
#
_entry.id   AF-A0A3D5SL95-F1
#
_cell.length_a   1.000
_cell.length_b   1.000
_cell.length_c   1.000
_cell.angle_alpha   90.00
_cell.angle_beta   90.00
_cell.angle_gamma   90.00
#
_symmetry.space_group_name_H-M   'P 1'
#
loop_
_entity.id
_entity.type
_entity.pdbx_description
1 polymer ?
#
loop_
_entity_poly.entity_id
_entity_poly.type
_entity_poly.pdbx_seq_one_letter_code
_entity_poly.pdbx_strand_id
1 'polypeptide(L)'
;MLGSTGERVHLDEGEYFTVIAAAHEEVAAEANGLMLIAGAGRQSTRATINEIEKVAALGVEAVLVITPHFYRSAITQEALVDYYEQVADQSPVPVILYSMPALTGIKIEPETAARLSSHQNIIGIKDSSTDIGRLQDTVRLSRADFAVLTGNGTVLCDALRAGACGAIL
;
A
#
# COMPACT_ATOMS: atom_id res chain seq x y z
N MET A 1 -10.22 -0.62 0.62
CA MET A 1 -11.02 0.60 0.83
C MET A 1 -10.15 1.84 0.81
N LEU A 2 -10.71 2.95 0.30
CA LEU A 2 -10.13 4.31 0.37
C LEU A 2 -8.67 4.42 -0.13
N GLY A 3 -8.34 3.64 -1.17
CA GLY A 3 -7.22 3.94 -2.05
C GLY A 3 -7.52 5.13 -2.96
N SER A 4 -6.83 5.28 -4.08
CA SER A 4 -7.07 6.39 -5.02
C SER A 4 -8.50 6.40 -5.56
N THR A 5 -9.04 5.24 -5.95
CA THR A 5 -10.41 5.08 -6.46
C THR A 5 -11.48 5.39 -5.40
N GLY A 6 -11.16 5.26 -4.12
CA GLY A 6 -12.08 5.58 -3.02
C GLY A 6 -12.03 7.05 -2.60
N GLU A 7 -11.38 7.92 -3.39
CA GLU A 7 -11.43 9.38 -3.24
C GLU A 7 -11.01 9.90 -1.86
N ARG A 8 -10.07 9.22 -1.18
CA ARG A 8 -9.59 9.58 0.17
C ARG A 8 -9.28 11.07 0.35
N VAL A 9 -8.77 11.72 -0.69
CA VAL A 9 -8.37 13.14 -0.67
C VAL A 9 -9.55 14.11 -0.59
N HIS A 10 -10.77 13.67 -0.88
CA HIS A 10 -12.00 14.46 -0.82
C HIS A 10 -12.77 14.27 0.49
N LEU A 11 -12.40 13.28 1.31
CA LEU A 11 -13.06 12.98 2.57
C LEU A 11 -12.41 13.72 3.73
N ASP A 12 -13.23 14.30 4.60
CA ASP A 12 -12.76 14.73 5.91
C ASP A 12 -12.42 13.55 6.83
N GLU A 13 -11.87 13.81 8.01
CA GLU A 13 -11.50 12.73 8.93
C GLU A 13 -12.71 11.93 9.41
N GLY A 14 -13.85 12.58 9.68
CA GLY A 14 -15.05 11.90 10.16
C GLY A 14 -15.66 11.00 9.10
N GLU A 15 -15.77 11.49 7.87
CA GLU A 15 -16.23 10.72 6.71
C GLU A 15 -15.31 9.52 6.44
N TYR A 16 -14.00 9.74 6.46
CA TYR A 16 -12.99 8.71 6.27
C TYR A 16 -13.15 7.53 7.25
N PHE A 17 -13.24 7.82 8.55
CA PHE A 17 -13.41 6.77 9.57
C PHE A 17 -14.79 6.12 9.50
N THR A 18 -15.84 6.88 9.19
CA THR A 18 -17.21 6.34 9.05
C THR A 18 -17.28 5.31 7.93
N VAL A 19 -16.67 5.60 6.77
CA VAL A 19 -16.67 4.67 5.63
C VAL A 19 -15.89 3.39 5.94
N ILE A 20 -14.76 3.49 6.66
CA ILE A 20 -13.99 2.29 7.05
C ILE A 20 -14.78 1.45 8.06
N ALA A 21 -15.36 2.07 9.08
CA ALA A 21 -16.14 1.37 10.10
C ALA A 21 -17.34 0.64 9.48
N ALA A 22 -18.11 1.31 8.62
CA ALA A 22 -19.23 0.69 7.91
C ALA A 22 -18.77 -0.48 7.03
N ALA A 23 -17.64 -0.35 6.31
CA ALA A 23 -17.10 -1.44 5.51
C ALA A 23 -16.64 -2.63 6.36
N HIS A 24 -16.06 -2.38 7.55
CA HIS A 24 -15.66 -3.45 8.47
C HIS A 24 -16.88 -4.21 9.00
N GLU A 25 -17.95 -3.51 9.39
CA GLU A 25 -19.19 -4.14 9.87
C GLU A 25 -19.78 -5.09 8.82
N GLU A 26 -19.84 -4.67 7.55
CA GLU A 26 -20.35 -5.49 6.45
C GLU A 26 -19.44 -6.70 6.17
N VAL A 27 -18.12 -6.50 6.12
CA VAL A 27 -17.16 -7.61 5.89
C VAL A 27 -17.22 -8.62 7.03
N ALA A 28 -17.33 -8.17 8.28
CA ALA A 28 -17.44 -9.04 9.44
C ALA A 28 -18.76 -9.82 9.46
N ALA A 29 -19.87 -9.22 9.01
CA ALA A 29 -21.18 -9.86 8.96
C ALA A 29 -21.25 -11.01 7.93
N GLU A 30 -20.57 -10.87 6.80
CA GLU A 30 -20.54 -11.88 5.73
C GLU A 30 -19.79 -13.17 6.12
N ALA A 31 -18.93 -13.13 7.15
CA ALA A 31 -18.18 -14.28 7.69
C ALA A 31 -17.46 -15.15 6.63
N ASN A 32 -17.04 -14.53 5.51
CA ASN A 32 -16.53 -15.22 4.32
C ASN A 32 -14.99 -15.20 4.20
N GLY A 33 -14.30 -14.65 5.21
CA GLY A 33 -12.84 -14.58 5.24
C GLY A 33 -12.22 -13.54 4.31
N LEU A 34 -12.99 -12.56 3.85
CA LEU A 34 -12.44 -11.40 3.14
C LEU A 34 -11.55 -10.55 4.07
N MET A 35 -10.48 -9.99 3.50
CA MET A 35 -9.62 -9.02 4.18
C MET A 35 -9.99 -7.61 3.77
N LEU A 36 -10.18 -6.74 4.74
CA LEU A 36 -10.34 -5.31 4.59
C LEU A 36 -8.98 -4.60 4.67
N ILE A 37 -8.51 -4.13 3.52
CA ILE A 37 -7.29 -3.32 3.42
C ILE A 37 -7.67 -1.85 3.30
N ALA A 38 -7.17 -0.97 4.18
CA ALA A 38 -7.49 0.46 4.15
C ALA A 38 -6.33 1.34 3.67
N GLY A 39 -6.60 2.34 2.83
CA GLY A 39 -5.61 3.33 2.42
C GLY A 39 -5.31 4.34 3.54
N ALA A 40 -4.10 4.30 4.10
CA ALA A 40 -3.73 5.09 5.30
C ALA A 40 -2.46 5.96 5.13
N GLY A 41 -1.92 6.05 3.91
CA GLY A 41 -0.72 6.87 3.65
C GLY A 41 -0.97 8.38 3.78
N ARG A 42 -0.10 9.08 4.52
CA ARG A 42 -0.08 10.56 4.66
C ARG A 42 1.27 11.12 4.22
N GLN A 43 1.39 12.45 4.13
CA GLN A 43 2.59 13.13 3.62
C GLN A 43 3.79 13.16 4.61
N SER A 44 3.58 12.78 5.88
CA SER A 44 4.67 12.68 6.86
C SER A 44 4.60 11.34 7.59
N THR A 45 5.76 10.86 8.06
CA THR A 45 5.89 9.63 8.84
C THR A 45 4.96 9.64 10.05
N ARG A 46 5.05 10.68 10.90
CA ARG A 46 4.20 10.84 12.08
C ARG A 46 2.71 10.83 11.77
N ALA A 47 2.28 11.57 10.73
CA ALA A 47 0.87 11.59 10.37
C ALA A 47 0.39 10.22 9.84
N THR A 48 1.25 9.49 9.12
CA THR A 48 0.94 8.16 8.61
C THR A 48 0.77 7.16 9.76
N ILE A 49 1.69 7.16 10.73
CA ILE A 49 1.61 6.31 11.93
C ILE A 49 0.30 6.58 12.69
N ASN A 50 0.02 7.85 13.01
CA ASN A 50 -1.20 8.23 13.71
C ASN A 50 -2.47 7.83 12.94
N GLU A 51 -2.46 7.89 11.61
CA GLU A 51 -3.58 7.45 10.77
C GLU A 51 -3.78 5.94 10.88
N ILE A 52 -2.69 5.18 10.74
CA ILE A 52 -2.70 3.72 10.78
C ILE A 52 -3.18 3.23 12.15
N GLU A 53 -2.73 3.83 13.26
CA GLU A 53 -3.21 3.47 14.60
C GLU A 53 -4.73 3.59 14.72
N LYS A 54 -5.30 4.71 14.26
CA LYS A 54 -6.75 4.95 14.29
C LYS A 54 -7.51 3.96 13.41
N VAL A 55 -7.00 3.69 12.21
CA VAL A 55 -7.64 2.80 11.23
C VAL A 55 -7.55 1.34 11.67
N ALA A 56 -6.42 0.92 12.25
CA ALA A 56 -6.25 -0.42 12.82
C ALA A 56 -7.24 -0.67 13.98
N ALA A 57 -7.52 0.35 14.79
CA ALA A 57 -8.53 0.26 15.84
C ALA A 57 -9.96 0.03 15.31
N LEU A 58 -10.20 0.23 14.01
CA LEU A 58 -11.47 -0.09 13.33
C LEU A 58 -11.52 -1.53 12.78
N GLY A 59 -10.48 -2.35 13.01
CA GLY A 59 -10.50 -3.77 12.65
C GLY A 59 -10.08 -4.09 11.22
N VAL A 60 -9.26 -3.25 10.58
CA VAL A 60 -8.69 -3.59 9.25
C VAL A 60 -7.55 -4.60 9.38
N GLU A 61 -7.40 -5.50 8.41
CA GLU A 61 -6.36 -6.54 8.42
C GLU A 61 -5.01 -6.05 7.89
N ALA A 62 -4.99 -5.00 7.08
CA ALA A 62 -3.77 -4.37 6.58
C ALA A 62 -4.01 -2.94 6.10
N VAL A 63 -2.92 -2.19 5.90
CA VAL A 63 -2.96 -0.83 5.35
C VAL A 63 -2.20 -0.71 4.05
N LEU A 64 -2.76 0.05 3.11
CA LEU A 64 -2.14 0.42 1.85
C LEU A 64 -1.57 1.84 1.95
N VAL A 65 -0.23 1.96 1.89
CA VAL A 65 0.47 3.21 2.22
C VAL A 65 1.11 3.81 0.97
N ILE A 66 0.44 4.83 0.40
CA ILE A 66 0.93 5.58 -0.77
C ILE A 66 2.21 6.36 -0.43
N THR A 67 3.14 6.43 -1.38
CA THR A 67 4.38 7.21 -1.21
C THR A 67 4.07 8.67 -0.87
N PRO A 68 4.75 9.29 0.11
CA PRO A 68 4.71 10.73 0.29
C PRO A 68 5.23 11.41 -0.98
N HIS A 69 4.62 12.52 -1.37
CA HIS A 69 4.83 13.07 -2.72
C HIS A 69 4.75 14.59 -2.82
N PHE A 70 4.35 15.29 -1.75
CA PHE A 70 4.28 16.76 -1.78
C PHE A 70 5.66 17.39 -2.00
N TYR A 71 6.68 16.98 -1.24
CA TYR A 71 8.06 17.45 -1.38
C TYR A 71 8.89 16.54 -2.29
N ARG A 72 8.38 16.31 -3.52
CA ARG A 72 8.89 15.28 -4.45
C ARG A 72 10.42 15.22 -4.56
N SER A 73 11.11 16.36 -4.67
CA SER A 73 12.57 16.41 -4.83
C SER A 73 13.35 15.86 -3.65
N ALA A 74 12.75 15.83 -2.45
CA ALA A 74 13.34 15.27 -1.24
C ALA A 74 13.00 13.78 -1.04
N ILE A 75 12.06 13.23 -1.82
CA ILE A 75 11.65 11.82 -1.71
C ILE A 75 12.57 10.95 -2.57
N THR A 76 13.77 10.70 -2.04
CA THR A 76 14.74 9.75 -2.61
C THR A 76 14.36 8.31 -2.29
N GLN A 77 15.01 7.33 -2.92
CA GLN A 77 14.80 5.92 -2.57
C GLN A 77 15.18 5.62 -1.12
N GLU A 78 16.29 6.18 -0.62
CA GLU A 78 16.66 6.06 0.81
C GLU A 78 15.61 6.70 1.72
N ALA A 79 15.08 7.88 1.37
CA ALA A 79 14.02 8.51 2.15
C ALA A 79 12.73 7.67 2.16
N LEU A 80 12.42 6.95 1.09
CA LEU A 80 11.30 5.99 1.06
C LEU A 80 11.58 4.81 1.98
N VAL A 81 12.81 4.28 2.01
CA VAL A 81 13.17 3.21 2.93
C VAL A 81 12.98 3.66 4.38
N ASP A 82 13.60 4.78 4.76
CA ASP A 82 13.49 5.32 6.12
C ASP A 82 12.04 5.60 6.51
N TYR A 83 11.23 6.10 5.58
CA TYR A 83 9.81 6.35 5.80
C TYR A 83 9.03 5.06 6.07
N TYR A 84 9.17 4.05 5.20
CA TYR A 84 8.41 2.82 5.31
C TYR A 84 8.87 1.94 6.47
N GLU A 85 10.17 1.89 6.78
CA GLU A 85 10.68 1.19 7.97
C GLU A 85 10.09 1.80 9.25
N GLN A 86 10.15 3.13 9.43
CA GLN A 86 9.56 3.79 10.60
C GLN A 86 8.05 3.62 10.72
N VAL A 87 7.33 3.61 9.59
CA VAL A 87 5.90 3.33 9.55
C VAL A 87 5.61 1.89 9.95
N ALA A 88 6.36 0.93 9.40
CA ALA A 88 6.15 -0.49 9.63
C ALA A 88 6.56 -0.92 11.05
N ASP A 89 7.56 -0.28 11.65
CA ASP A 89 7.99 -0.49 13.04
C ASP A 89 6.88 -0.17 14.05
N GLN A 90 6.05 0.85 13.75
CA GLN A 90 5.01 1.34 14.65
C GLN A 90 3.59 0.91 14.24
N SER A 91 3.44 0.31 13.07
CA SER A 91 2.13 -0.11 12.57
C SER A 91 1.63 -1.34 13.34
N PRO A 92 0.45 -1.28 13.99
CA PRO A 92 -0.16 -2.44 14.65
C PRO A 92 -0.69 -3.50 13.66
N VAL A 93 -0.73 -3.19 12.36
CA VAL A 93 -1.21 -4.08 11.29
C VAL A 93 -0.21 -4.14 10.12
N PRO A 94 -0.23 -5.19 9.30
CA PRO A 94 0.60 -5.29 8.11
C PRO A 94 0.51 -4.10 7.15
N VAL A 95 1.65 -3.72 6.58
CA VAL A 95 1.81 -2.62 5.64
C VAL A 95 2.02 -3.15 4.22
N ILE A 96 1.27 -2.59 3.27
CA ILE A 96 1.44 -2.81 1.84
C ILE A 96 1.93 -1.49 1.22
N LEU A 97 3.10 -1.54 0.59
CA LEU A 97 3.67 -0.41 -0.14
C LEU A 97 2.74 -0.04 -1.31
N TYR A 98 2.59 1.25 -1.63
CA TYR A 98 1.77 1.66 -2.76
C TYR A 98 2.50 2.65 -3.66
N SER A 99 2.94 2.13 -4.81
CA SER A 99 3.54 2.92 -5.88
C SER A 99 2.50 3.33 -6.91
N MET A 100 2.25 4.64 -7.03
CA MET A 100 1.32 5.24 -8.00
C MET A 100 1.96 6.43 -8.72
N PRO A 101 3.02 6.24 -9.53
CA PRO A 101 3.78 7.34 -10.12
C PRO A 101 2.94 8.29 -10.99
N ALA A 102 1.84 7.80 -11.59
CA ALA A 102 0.92 8.63 -12.36
C ALA A 102 0.29 9.77 -11.52
N LEU A 103 0.10 9.56 -10.21
CA LEU A 103 -0.43 10.57 -9.30
C LEU A 103 0.65 11.23 -8.44
N THR A 104 1.65 10.46 -8.02
CA THR A 104 2.68 10.93 -7.07
C THR A 104 3.92 11.49 -7.77
N GLY A 105 4.22 11.00 -8.98
CA GLY A 105 5.50 11.15 -9.66
C GLY A 105 6.69 10.54 -8.91
N ILE A 106 6.41 9.68 -7.93
CA ILE A 106 7.40 8.92 -7.17
C ILE A 106 7.17 7.44 -7.46
N LYS A 107 8.23 6.75 -7.85
CA LYS A 107 8.27 5.30 -8.01
C LYS A 107 9.06 4.67 -6.87
N ILE A 108 8.67 3.45 -6.50
CA ILE A 108 9.47 2.57 -5.67
C ILE A 108 10.26 1.69 -6.63
N GLU A 109 11.59 1.77 -6.60
CA GLU A 109 12.42 0.91 -7.45
C GLU A 109 12.42 -0.53 -6.93
N PRO A 110 12.63 -1.54 -7.80
CA PRO A 110 12.68 -2.94 -7.40
C PRO A 110 13.65 -3.22 -6.24
N GLU A 111 14.82 -2.59 -6.23
CA GLU A 111 15.82 -2.73 -5.16
C GLU A 111 15.32 -2.16 -3.83
N THR A 112 14.62 -1.03 -3.87
CA THR A 112 13.98 -0.41 -2.71
C THR A 112 12.87 -1.31 -2.17
N ALA A 113 12.02 -1.84 -3.05
CA ALA A 113 10.97 -2.79 -2.68
C ALA A 113 11.57 -4.07 -2.08
N ALA A 114 12.66 -4.59 -2.65
CA ALA A 114 13.37 -5.75 -2.13
C ALA A 114 13.96 -5.52 -0.73
N ARG A 115 14.61 -4.36 -0.50
CA ARG A 115 15.10 -3.97 0.83
C ARG A 115 13.95 -3.92 1.84
N LEU A 116 12.87 -3.23 1.50
CA LEU A 116 11.69 -3.13 2.36
C LEU A 116 10.98 -4.47 2.57
N SER A 117 11.02 -5.37 1.60
CA SER A 117 10.47 -6.72 1.72
C SER A 117 11.13 -7.54 2.84
N SER A 118 12.32 -7.17 3.31
CA SER A 118 12.96 -7.84 4.44
C SER A 118 12.30 -7.53 5.79
N HIS A 119 11.53 -6.45 5.89
CA HIS A 119 10.82 -6.07 7.10
C HIS A 119 9.59 -6.96 7.33
N GLN A 120 9.46 -7.58 8.50
CA GLN A 120 8.40 -8.58 8.76
C GLN A 120 6.98 -8.00 8.59
N ASN A 121 6.78 -6.76 9.01
CA ASN A 121 5.48 -6.08 8.94
C ASN A 121 5.17 -5.44 7.57
N ILE A 122 6.09 -5.51 6.59
CA ILE A 122 5.83 -5.08 5.21
C ILE A 122 5.59 -6.34 4.38
N ILE A 123 4.33 -6.56 3.99
CA ILE A 123 3.89 -7.84 3.42
C ILE A 123 3.73 -7.82 1.91
N GLY A 124 3.83 -6.65 1.28
CA GLY A 124 3.69 -6.57 -0.16
C GLY A 124 3.80 -5.16 -0.74
N ILE A 125 3.62 -5.08 -2.04
CA ILE A 125 3.57 -3.85 -2.83
C ILE A 125 2.42 -3.91 -3.83
N LYS A 126 1.67 -2.82 -3.93
CA LYS A 126 0.81 -2.50 -5.06
C LYS A 126 1.56 -1.58 -6.01
N ASP A 127 1.88 -2.06 -7.20
CA ASP A 127 2.47 -1.26 -8.28
C ASP A 127 1.40 -0.96 -9.35
N SER A 128 1.02 0.32 -9.47
CA SER A 128 0.01 0.75 -10.44
C SER A 128 0.58 1.21 -11.79
N SER A 129 1.88 1.04 -12.02
CA SER A 129 2.44 1.28 -13.35
C SER A 129 2.02 0.18 -14.34
N THR A 130 2.32 0.41 -15.62
CA THR A 130 2.20 -0.60 -16.68
C THR A 130 3.54 -1.23 -17.03
N ASP A 131 4.56 -1.04 -16.19
CA ASP A 131 5.92 -1.52 -16.43
C ASP A 131 6.10 -2.95 -15.92
N ILE A 132 5.81 -3.92 -16.78
CA ILE A 132 5.89 -5.34 -16.46
C ILE A 132 7.34 -5.78 -16.18
N GLY A 133 8.34 -5.18 -16.84
CA GLY A 133 9.74 -5.49 -16.58
C GLY A 133 10.12 -5.15 -15.15
N ARG A 134 9.78 -3.94 -14.70
CA ARG A 134 10.02 -3.48 -13.32
C ARG A 134 9.23 -4.29 -12.29
N LEU A 135 7.99 -4.66 -12.62
CA LEU A 135 7.20 -5.55 -11.76
C LEU A 135 7.87 -6.91 -11.62
N GLN A 136 8.35 -7.50 -12.72
CA GLN A 136 9.05 -8.78 -12.71
C GLN A 136 10.37 -8.71 -11.93
N ASP A 137 11.09 -7.60 -12.03
CA ASP A 137 12.28 -7.35 -11.21
C ASP A 137 11.93 -7.30 -9.72
N THR A 138 10.83 -6.65 -9.36
CA THR A 138 10.33 -6.59 -7.98
C THR A 138 9.99 -7.98 -7.45
N VAL A 139 9.29 -8.80 -8.25
CA VAL A 139 8.99 -10.21 -7.91
C VAL A 139 10.28 -10.99 -7.66
N ARG A 140 11.28 -10.85 -8.55
CA ARG A 140 12.53 -11.62 -8.48
C ARG A 140 13.40 -11.23 -7.28
N LEU A 141 13.46 -9.95 -6.94
CA LEU A 141 14.38 -9.42 -5.92
C LEU A 141 13.81 -9.47 -4.50
N SER A 142 12.48 -9.47 -4.35
CA SER A 142 11.82 -9.49 -3.04
C SER A 142 11.86 -10.87 -2.39
N ARG A 143 11.61 -10.94 -1.08
CA ARG A 143 11.46 -12.23 -0.37
C ARG A 143 10.28 -13.04 -0.94
N ALA A 144 10.36 -14.37 -0.86
CA ALA A 144 9.45 -15.29 -1.56
C ALA A 144 7.97 -15.16 -1.17
N ASP A 145 7.67 -14.70 0.05
CA ASP A 145 6.34 -14.48 0.61
C ASP A 145 5.86 -13.03 0.48
N PHE A 146 6.61 -12.17 -0.21
CA PHE A 146 6.23 -10.78 -0.44
C PHE A 146 5.20 -10.66 -1.56
N ALA A 147 4.02 -10.14 -1.25
CA ALA A 147 2.92 -10.03 -2.19
C ALA A 147 3.14 -8.87 -3.19
N VAL A 148 3.48 -9.19 -4.43
CA VAL A 148 3.53 -8.21 -5.53
C VAL A 148 2.19 -8.19 -6.26
N LEU A 149 1.51 -7.05 -6.21
CA LEU A 149 0.16 -6.84 -6.75
C LEU A 149 0.21 -5.76 -7.84
N THR A 150 -0.49 -5.99 -8.96
CA THR A 150 -0.69 -4.92 -9.94
C THR A 150 -1.87 -4.03 -9.55
N GLY A 151 -1.70 -2.72 -9.74
CA GLY A 151 -2.76 -1.74 -9.58
C GLY A 151 -3.44 -1.33 -10.90
N ASN A 152 -3.14 -2.02 -12.00
CA ASN A 152 -3.62 -1.64 -13.33
C ASN A 152 -4.23 -2.82 -14.08
N GLY A 153 -5.53 -2.72 -14.38
CA GLY A 153 -6.29 -3.79 -15.01
C GLY A 153 -5.89 -4.06 -16.45
N THR A 154 -5.29 -3.10 -17.16
CA THR A 154 -4.92 -3.28 -18.58
C THR A 154 -3.76 -4.25 -18.77
N VAL A 155 -2.94 -4.43 -17.73
CA VAL A 155 -1.76 -5.32 -17.75
C VAL A 155 -1.91 -6.52 -16.81
N LEU A 156 -3.12 -6.78 -16.30
CA LEU A 156 -3.37 -7.82 -15.31
C LEU A 156 -2.84 -9.20 -15.73
N CYS A 157 -3.14 -9.63 -16.95
CA CYS A 157 -2.72 -10.95 -17.44
C CYS A 157 -1.20 -11.08 -17.50
N ASP A 158 -0.52 -10.03 -17.95
CA ASP A 158 0.93 -10.02 -18.07
C ASP A 158 1.62 -9.90 -16.72
N ALA A 159 1.04 -9.15 -15.77
CA ALA A 159 1.52 -9.08 -14.40
C ALA A 159 1.45 -10.44 -13.70
N LEU A 160 0.35 -11.18 -13.84
CA LEU A 160 0.22 -12.54 -13.30
C LEU A 160 1.25 -13.50 -13.92
N ARG A 161 1.49 -13.41 -15.23
CA ARG A 161 2.54 -14.19 -15.91
C ARG A 161 3.95 -13.84 -15.45
N ALA A 162 4.17 -12.59 -15.08
CA ALA A 162 5.43 -12.09 -14.52
C ALA A 162 5.64 -12.46 -13.04
N GLY A 163 4.65 -13.10 -12.40
CA GLY A 163 4.73 -13.58 -11.02
C GLY A 163 4.05 -12.69 -9.98
N ALA A 164 3.27 -11.68 -10.38
CA ALA A 164 2.36 -11.02 -9.46
C ALA A 164 1.36 -12.04 -8.87
N CYS A 165 1.04 -11.90 -7.59
CA CYS A 165 0.12 -12.80 -6.90
C CYS A 165 -1.34 -12.32 -6.92
N GLY A 166 -1.63 -11.19 -7.57
CA GLY A 166 -2.97 -10.63 -7.64
C GLY A 166 -2.99 -9.17 -8.10
N ALA A 167 -4.12 -8.51 -7.85
CA ALA A 167 -4.33 -7.12 -8.22
C ALA A 167 -5.25 -6.38 -7.24
N ILE A 168 -5.06 -5.07 -7.16
CA ILE A 168 -5.98 -4.14 -6.49
C ILE A 168 -6.36 -3.07 -7.51
N LEU A 169 -7.52 -3.21 -8.13
CA LEU A 169 -7.98 -2.36 -9.23
C LEU A 169 -8.85 -1.19 -8.73
#